data_AF-A0A1F5TNZ4-F1
#
_entry.id   AF-A0A1F5TNZ4-F1
#
_cell.length_a   1.000
_cell.length_b   1.000
_cell.length_c   1.000
_cell.angle_alpha   90.00
_cell.angle_beta   90.00
_cell.angle_gamma   90.00
#
_symmetry.space_group_name_H-M   'P 1'
#
loop_
_entity.id
_entity.type
_entity.pdbx_description
1 polymer ?
#
loop_
_entity_poly.entity_id
_entity_poly.type
_entity_poly.pdbx_seq_one_letter_code
_entity_poly.pdbx_strand_id
1 'polypeptide(L)'
;MSVIVNNIKKELREFTNTDVKKSDKSFFKEKVKTYGVRTPVVRKLANRYFKKIKHLSKEDIFKLSEKLLQGGYNQEATIAIQWVAKLKDKYSVYDFEIFEKWLDKYIDNWGKDDDFCLHVIHPMIELYPTWIENVKSWAYSDNMWLRRASAVSFITTIGEFYATKHSFKDIFEVADRLLLDKEDLVQKGYGWMLKSASVHNQKQVFDYVMRHKEKMPRTALRYAIEKMPPKLKQQAMQK
;
A
#
# COMPACT_ATOMS: atom_id res chain seq x y z
N MET A 1 5.02 15.34 23.49
CA MET A 1 4.95 14.63 22.19
C MET A 1 6.25 13.91 21.80
N SER A 2 7.42 14.56 21.80
CA SER A 2 8.70 13.94 21.39
C SER A 2 9.12 12.72 22.23
N VAL A 3 8.80 12.72 23.54
CA VAL A 3 9.15 11.63 24.46
C VAL A 3 8.58 10.27 24.01
N ILE A 4 7.34 10.24 23.51
CA ILE A 4 6.71 8.98 23.09
C ILE A 4 7.41 8.38 21.88
N VAL A 5 7.71 9.20 20.88
CA VAL A 5 8.46 8.78 19.68
C VAL A 5 9.84 8.27 20.06
N ASN A 6 10.54 8.97 20.97
CA ASN A 6 11.86 8.56 21.43
C ASN A 6 11.83 7.23 22.19
N ASN A 7 10.82 7.02 23.04
CA ASN A 7 10.66 5.76 23.77
C ASN A 7 10.38 4.58 22.81
N ILE A 8 9.55 4.78 21.79
CA ILE A 8 9.32 3.79 20.74
C ILE A 8 10.62 3.43 20.02
N LYS A 9 11.38 4.44 19.59
CA LYS A 9 12.68 4.24 18.92
C LYS A 9 13.67 3.50 19.80
N LYS A 10 13.70 3.80 21.11
CA LYS A 10 14.54 3.09 22.07
C LYS A 10 14.15 1.61 22.16
N GLU A 11 12.88 1.30 22.35
CA GLU A 11 12.42 -0.08 22.46
C GLU A 11 12.58 -0.89 21.15
N LEU A 12 12.40 -0.26 19.99
CA LEU A 12 12.70 -0.89 18.70
C LEU A 12 14.19 -1.27 18.58
N ARG A 13 15.09 -0.47 19.15
CA ARG A 13 16.53 -0.81 19.20
C ARG A 13 16.79 -1.96 20.17
N GLU A 14 16.12 -2.00 21.31
CA GLU A 14 16.24 -3.09 22.28
C GLU A 14 15.71 -4.42 21.73
N PHE A 15 14.66 -4.41 20.90
CA PHE A 15 14.12 -5.60 20.25
C PHE A 15 14.82 -5.99 18.94
N THR A 16 15.93 -5.34 18.59
CA THR A 16 16.65 -5.60 17.35
C THR A 16 17.14 -7.05 17.29
N ASN A 17 16.81 -7.73 16.21
CA ASN A 17 17.38 -9.03 15.87
C ASN A 17 18.22 -8.90 14.59
N THR A 18 19.50 -9.32 14.65
CA THR A 18 20.45 -9.18 13.54
C THR A 18 20.09 -10.01 12.32
N ASP A 19 19.51 -11.18 12.51
CA ASP A 19 19.14 -12.07 11.41
C ASP A 19 17.91 -11.55 10.68
N VAL A 20 16.92 -11.04 11.43
CA VAL A 20 15.78 -10.32 10.85
C VAL A 20 16.27 -9.09 10.08
N LYS A 21 17.21 -8.33 10.64
CA LYS A 21 17.79 -7.15 9.98
C LYS A 21 18.48 -7.50 8.66
N LYS A 22 19.22 -8.61 8.60
CA LYS A 22 19.86 -9.12 7.38
C LYS A 22 18.80 -9.59 6.37
N SER A 23 17.82 -10.36 6.84
CA SER A 23 16.71 -10.87 6.01
C SER A 23 15.91 -9.73 5.37
N ASP A 24 15.60 -8.68 6.13
CA ASP A 24 14.91 -7.49 5.60
C ASP A 24 15.72 -6.85 4.48
N LYS A 25 17.03 -6.68 4.68
CA LYS A 25 17.91 -6.06 3.67
C LYS A 25 18.06 -6.91 2.40
N SER A 26 17.94 -8.23 2.49
CA SER A 26 17.98 -9.10 1.31
C SER A 26 16.62 -9.23 0.62
N PHE A 27 15.53 -9.00 1.35
CA PHE A 27 14.16 -9.13 0.85
C PHE A 27 13.72 -7.94 -0.01
N PHE A 28 14.10 -6.74 0.38
CA PHE A 28 13.90 -5.53 -0.41
C PHE A 28 15.05 -5.34 -1.40
N LYS A 29 14.72 -4.98 -2.65
CA LYS A 29 15.73 -4.59 -3.64
C LYS A 29 16.16 -3.14 -3.42
N GLU A 30 15.25 -2.35 -2.88
CA GLU A 30 15.39 -0.96 -2.53
C GLU A 30 16.19 -0.80 -1.22
N LYS A 31 16.80 0.37 -1.04
CA LYS A 31 17.52 0.67 0.21
C LYS A 31 16.51 0.91 1.33
N VAL A 32 16.34 -0.06 2.22
CA VAL A 32 15.43 0.05 3.37
C VAL A 32 16.14 0.33 4.69
N LYS A 33 15.55 1.21 5.51
CA LYS A 33 15.91 1.37 6.92
C LYS A 33 15.06 0.42 7.76
N THR A 34 15.71 -0.40 8.56
CA THR A 34 15.04 -1.37 9.43
C THR A 34 15.75 -1.50 10.77
N TYR A 35 14.97 -1.65 11.83
CA TYR A 35 15.46 -2.05 13.15
C TYR A 35 15.72 -3.56 13.24
N GLY A 36 15.21 -4.37 12.31
CA GLY A 36 15.27 -5.84 12.41
C GLY A 36 14.34 -6.40 13.48
N VAL A 37 13.17 -5.78 13.65
CA VAL A 37 12.13 -6.25 14.58
C VAL A 37 10.99 -6.86 13.77
N ARG A 38 10.59 -8.09 14.12
CA ARG A 38 9.52 -8.81 13.41
C ARG A 38 8.17 -8.08 13.53
N THR A 39 7.41 -8.05 12.44
CA THR A 39 6.12 -7.35 12.34
C THR A 39 5.13 -7.63 13.48
N PRO A 40 4.94 -8.88 13.98
CA PRO A 40 4.06 -9.11 15.12
C PRO A 40 4.47 -8.38 16.40
N VAL A 41 5.78 -8.24 16.65
CA VAL A 41 6.31 -7.50 17.80
C VAL A 41 6.06 -6.00 17.60
N VAL A 42 6.29 -5.48 16.39
CA VAL A 42 6.02 -4.08 16.04
C VAL A 42 4.52 -3.74 16.19
N ARG A 43 3.63 -4.63 15.75
CA ARG A 43 2.17 -4.49 15.94
C ARG A 43 1.75 -4.50 17.41
N LYS A 44 2.36 -5.35 18.24
CA LYS A 44 2.15 -5.32 19.70
C LYS A 44 2.63 -4.00 20.30
N LEU A 45 3.79 -3.51 19.88
CA LEU A 45 4.35 -2.23 20.30
C LEU A 45 3.42 -1.07 19.93
N ALA A 46 2.96 -1.03 18.67
CA ALA A 46 2.04 -0.02 18.16
C ALA A 46 0.77 0.06 19.01
N ASN A 47 0.14 -1.08 19.29
CA ASN A 47 -1.07 -1.14 20.12
C ASN A 47 -0.83 -0.69 21.56
N ARG A 48 0.30 -1.10 22.18
CA ARG A 48 0.63 -0.70 23.55
C ARG A 48 0.83 0.81 23.66
N TYR A 49 1.54 1.42 22.72
CA TYR A 49 1.75 2.86 22.71
C TYR A 49 0.50 3.64 22.30
N PHE A 50 -0.33 3.09 21.41
CA PHE A 50 -1.60 3.71 21.05
C PHE A 50 -2.50 3.91 22.28
N LYS A 51 -2.56 2.92 23.20
CA LYS A 51 -3.31 3.06 24.46
C LYS A 51 -2.86 4.26 25.31
N LYS A 52 -1.60 4.69 25.19
CA LYS A 52 -1.04 5.85 25.90
C LYS A 52 -1.37 7.18 25.23
N ILE A 53 -1.70 7.19 23.94
CA ILE A 53 -1.97 8.42 23.17
C ILE A 53 -3.42 8.55 22.70
N LYS A 54 -4.26 7.53 22.89
CA LYS A 54 -5.65 7.52 22.39
C LYS A 54 -6.54 8.66 22.90
N HIS A 55 -6.13 9.33 23.98
CA HIS A 55 -6.81 10.48 24.56
C HIS A 55 -6.45 11.81 23.86
N LEU A 56 -5.41 11.83 23.03
CA LEU A 56 -5.00 13.00 22.27
C LEU A 56 -5.96 13.26 21.10
N SER A 57 -5.91 14.49 20.58
CA SER A 57 -6.61 14.87 19.35
C SER A 57 -6.15 14.04 18.15
N LYS A 58 -6.99 13.99 17.10
CA LYS A 58 -6.63 13.33 15.82
C LYS A 58 -5.36 13.96 15.26
N GLU A 59 -5.30 15.29 15.29
CA GLU A 59 -4.22 16.11 14.78
C GLU A 59 -2.90 15.84 15.51
N ASP A 60 -2.92 15.68 16.83
CA ASP A 60 -1.71 15.36 17.59
C ASP A 60 -1.24 13.92 17.36
N ILE A 61 -2.16 12.97 17.16
CA ILE A 61 -1.78 11.61 16.76
C ILE A 61 -1.18 11.63 15.34
N PHE A 62 -1.74 12.41 14.42
CA PHE A 62 -1.18 12.60 13.08
C PHE A 62 0.23 13.21 13.13
N LYS A 63 0.45 14.24 13.96
CA LYS A 63 1.80 14.80 14.17
C LYS A 63 2.80 13.78 14.72
N LEU A 64 2.36 12.88 15.61
CA LEU A 64 3.21 11.80 16.12
C LEU A 64 3.51 10.75 15.04
N SER A 65 2.51 10.38 14.25
CA SER A 65 2.64 9.45 13.12
C SER A 65 3.57 10.02 12.04
N GLU A 66 3.45 11.30 11.69
CA GLU A 66 4.37 11.95 10.75
C GLU A 66 5.81 11.92 11.25
N LYS A 67 6.05 12.17 12.55
CA LYS A 67 7.39 12.10 13.15
C LYS A 67 8.01 10.70 13.09
N LEU A 68 7.19 9.64 13.10
CA LEU A 68 7.64 8.27 12.90
C LEU A 68 7.93 8.00 11.41
N LEU A 69 7.07 8.46 10.50
CA LEU A 69 7.28 8.35 9.06
C LEU A 69 8.56 9.05 8.60
N GLN A 70 8.85 10.24 9.14
CA GLN A 70 10.09 10.99 8.90
C GLN A 70 11.36 10.22 9.27
N GLY A 71 11.28 9.24 10.18
CA GLY A 71 12.42 8.37 10.51
C GLY A 71 12.86 7.49 9.33
N GLY A 72 11.93 7.17 8.43
CA GLY A 72 12.14 6.32 7.26
C GLY A 72 12.31 4.84 7.57
N TYR A 73 12.21 4.41 8.83
CA TYR A 73 12.31 3.01 9.20
C TYR A 73 11.00 2.26 8.94
N ASN A 74 11.08 1.04 8.39
CA ASN A 74 9.91 0.19 8.14
C ASN A 74 9.05 0.01 9.40
N GLN A 75 9.66 -0.28 10.54
CA GLN A 75 8.92 -0.50 11.78
C GLN A 75 8.28 0.78 12.34
N GLU A 76 8.88 1.96 12.13
CA GLU A 76 8.26 3.23 12.52
C GLU A 76 7.05 3.53 11.63
N ALA A 77 7.17 3.31 10.31
CA ALA A 77 6.07 3.46 9.36
C ALA A 77 4.89 2.52 9.72
N THR A 78 5.16 1.25 10.01
CA THR A 78 4.12 0.30 10.45
C THR A 78 3.41 0.74 11.74
N ILE A 79 4.09 1.41 12.67
CA ILE A 79 3.45 1.96 13.88
C ILE A 79 2.58 3.16 13.51
N ALA A 80 3.11 4.09 12.72
CA ALA A 80 2.39 5.29 12.27
C ALA A 80 1.11 4.93 11.51
N ILE A 81 1.20 4.00 10.54
CA ILE A 81 0.09 3.51 9.74
C ILE A 81 -0.99 2.88 10.62
N GLN A 82 -0.61 2.02 11.56
CA GLN A 82 -1.57 1.41 12.48
C GLN A 82 -2.29 2.43 13.36
N TRP A 83 -1.60 3.48 13.80
CA TRP A 83 -2.24 4.53 14.59
C TRP A 83 -3.23 5.35 13.76
N VAL A 84 -2.85 5.70 12.54
CA VAL A 84 -3.69 6.46 11.60
C VAL A 84 -4.92 5.64 11.22
N ALA A 85 -4.75 4.36 10.86
CA ALA A 85 -5.83 3.45 10.53
C ALA A 85 -6.84 3.24 11.68
N LYS A 86 -6.39 3.31 12.95
CA LYS A 86 -7.29 3.25 14.13
C LYS A 86 -8.17 4.49 14.30
N LEU A 87 -7.87 5.58 13.58
CA LEU A 87 -8.62 6.83 13.60
C LEU A 87 -9.53 6.97 12.37
N LYS A 88 -9.74 5.90 11.57
CA LYS A 88 -10.57 5.93 10.37
C LYS A 88 -11.95 6.58 10.58
N ASP A 89 -12.58 6.32 11.73
CA ASP A 89 -13.93 6.84 12.05
C ASP A 89 -13.91 8.35 12.39
N LYS A 90 -12.72 8.96 12.46
CA LYS A 90 -12.50 10.38 12.70
C LYS A 90 -11.92 11.10 11.46
N TYR A 91 -11.77 10.40 10.33
CA TYR A 91 -11.29 11.02 9.11
C TYR A 91 -12.28 12.08 8.63
N SER A 92 -11.74 13.15 8.07
CA SER A 92 -12.43 14.22 7.37
C SER A 92 -11.95 14.27 5.93
N VAL A 93 -12.76 14.85 5.03
CA VAL A 93 -12.40 15.00 3.61
C VAL A 93 -11.02 15.65 3.41
N TYR A 94 -10.64 16.59 4.28
CA TYR A 94 -9.37 17.32 4.20
C TYR A 94 -8.13 16.50 4.60
N ASP A 95 -8.30 15.34 5.26
CA ASP A 95 -7.17 14.51 5.67
C ASP A 95 -6.46 13.84 4.47
N PHE A 96 -7.12 13.78 3.31
CA PHE A 96 -6.54 13.23 2.08
C PHE A 96 -5.23 13.93 1.70
N GLU A 97 -5.20 15.26 1.75
CA GLU A 97 -4.03 16.06 1.39
C GLU A 97 -2.82 15.74 2.30
N ILE A 98 -3.09 15.43 3.58
CA ILE A 98 -2.06 14.99 4.53
C ILE A 98 -1.52 13.62 4.11
N PHE A 99 -2.41 12.68 3.78
CA PHE A 99 -2.03 11.32 3.41
C PHE A 99 -1.30 11.27 2.07
N GLU A 100 -1.74 12.04 1.08
CA GLU A 100 -1.07 12.20 -0.21
C GLU A 100 0.36 12.74 -0.01
N LYS A 101 0.51 13.80 0.79
CA LYS A 101 1.83 14.35 1.12
C LYS A 101 2.73 13.34 1.82
N TRP A 102 2.18 12.52 2.73
CA TRP A 102 2.97 11.49 3.42
C TRP A 102 3.40 10.37 2.48
N LEU A 103 2.50 9.96 1.58
CA LEU A 103 2.77 8.97 0.55
C LEU A 103 3.91 9.45 -0.37
N ASP A 104 3.83 10.68 -0.87
CA ASP A 104 4.86 11.25 -1.73
C ASP A 104 6.22 11.39 -1.02
N LYS A 105 6.21 11.83 0.25
CA LYS A 105 7.45 12.23 0.95
C LYS A 105 8.15 11.13 1.74
N TYR A 106 7.41 10.17 2.29
CA TYR A 106 7.95 9.24 3.30
C TYR A 106 7.88 7.76 2.92
N ILE A 107 7.12 7.41 1.88
CA ILE A 107 6.98 6.04 1.40
C ILE A 107 8.02 5.80 0.31
N ASP A 108 8.85 4.77 0.50
CA ASP A 108 10.06 4.54 -0.28
C ASP A 108 10.30 3.07 -0.64
N ASN A 109 9.33 2.20 -0.36
CA ASN A 109 9.37 0.79 -0.70
C ASN A 109 7.96 0.22 -0.79
N TRP A 110 7.81 -0.89 -1.51
CA TRP A 110 6.52 -1.51 -1.76
C TRP A 110 5.81 -1.98 -0.48
N GLY A 111 6.55 -2.34 0.58
CA GLY A 111 5.97 -2.83 1.82
C GLY A 111 5.27 -1.71 2.61
N LYS A 112 5.88 -0.52 2.66
CA LYS A 112 5.25 0.68 3.24
C LYS A 112 4.07 1.15 2.38
N ASP A 113 4.24 1.13 1.06
CA ASP A 113 3.21 1.54 0.09
C ASP A 113 1.94 0.69 0.24
N ASP A 114 2.09 -0.63 0.26
CA ASP A 114 0.97 -1.56 0.41
C ASP A 114 0.26 -1.37 1.77
N ASP A 115 1.02 -1.31 2.88
CA ASP A 115 0.45 -1.11 4.22
C ASP A 115 -0.30 0.23 4.32
N PHE A 116 0.24 1.30 3.72
CA PHE A 116 -0.39 2.63 3.70
C PHE A 116 -1.63 2.65 2.81
N CYS A 117 -1.57 2.09 1.60
CA CYS A 117 -2.69 2.04 0.68
C CYS A 117 -3.87 1.24 1.25
N LEU A 118 -3.63 0.03 1.76
CA LEU A 118 -4.70 -0.84 2.26
C LEU A 118 -5.35 -0.30 3.54
N HIS A 119 -4.59 0.36 4.41
CA HIS A 119 -5.07 0.74 5.74
C HIS A 119 -5.38 2.23 5.92
N VAL A 120 -4.90 3.09 5.01
CA VAL A 120 -5.12 4.55 5.08
C VAL A 120 -5.84 5.05 3.83
N ILE A 121 -5.28 4.87 2.63
CA ILE A 121 -5.84 5.45 1.41
C ILE A 121 -7.16 4.77 1.00
N HIS A 122 -7.21 3.44 0.98
CA HIS A 122 -8.43 2.72 0.60
C HIS A 122 -9.63 3.12 1.49
N PRO A 123 -9.53 3.10 2.84
CA PRO A 123 -10.60 3.63 3.69
C PRO A 123 -10.92 5.10 3.43
N MET A 124 -9.93 5.94 3.10
CA MET A 124 -10.14 7.36 2.81
C MET A 124 -11.01 7.56 1.56
N ILE A 125 -10.75 6.85 0.47
CA ILE A 125 -11.54 6.96 -0.78
C ILE A 125 -12.89 6.24 -0.70
N GLU A 126 -13.05 5.26 0.20
CA GLU A 126 -14.36 4.67 0.52
C GLU A 126 -15.25 5.66 1.28
N LEU A 127 -14.68 6.36 2.27
CA LEU A 127 -15.41 7.38 3.04
C LEU A 127 -15.68 8.64 2.20
N TYR A 128 -14.73 9.01 1.34
CA TYR A 128 -14.77 10.24 0.55
C TYR A 128 -14.43 9.94 -0.93
N PRO A 129 -15.38 9.38 -1.71
CA PRO A 129 -15.17 9.03 -3.12
C PRO A 129 -14.75 10.19 -4.03
N THR A 130 -14.93 11.45 -3.58
CA THR A 130 -14.46 12.64 -4.29
C THR A 130 -12.95 12.61 -4.60
N TRP A 131 -12.16 11.85 -3.84
CA TRP A 131 -10.71 11.75 -4.02
C TRP A 131 -10.27 10.63 -4.97
N ILE A 132 -11.20 9.83 -5.51
CA ILE A 132 -10.86 8.76 -6.45
C ILE A 132 -10.12 9.31 -7.67
N GLU A 133 -10.57 10.41 -8.26
CA GLU A 133 -9.89 11.03 -9.41
C GLU A 133 -8.46 11.48 -9.08
N ASN A 134 -8.24 12.02 -7.87
CA ASN A 134 -6.90 12.38 -7.40
C ASN A 134 -6.01 11.14 -7.28
N VAL A 135 -6.50 10.05 -6.68
CA VAL A 135 -5.75 8.78 -6.63
C VAL A 135 -5.43 8.26 -8.02
N LYS A 136 -6.37 8.32 -8.98
CA LYS A 136 -6.10 7.91 -10.37
C LYS A 136 -5.06 8.81 -11.03
N SER A 137 -5.02 10.11 -10.69
CA SER A 137 -4.05 11.07 -11.25
C SER A 137 -2.60 10.76 -10.86
N TRP A 138 -2.39 10.08 -9.72
CA TRP A 138 -1.06 9.64 -9.29
C TRP A 138 -0.35 8.73 -10.28
N ALA A 139 -1.09 8.05 -11.17
CA ALA A 139 -0.53 7.24 -12.25
C ALA A 139 0.38 8.03 -13.21
N TYR A 140 0.28 9.37 -13.24
CA TYR A 140 1.10 10.25 -14.05
C TYR A 140 2.29 10.87 -13.27
N SER A 141 2.44 10.56 -11.99
CA SER A 141 3.51 11.15 -11.17
C SER A 141 4.89 10.63 -11.57
N ASP A 142 5.92 11.48 -11.47
CA ASP A 142 7.31 11.04 -11.58
C ASP A 142 7.72 10.12 -10.41
N ASN A 143 7.06 10.26 -9.26
CA ASN A 143 7.26 9.40 -8.10
C ASN A 143 6.62 8.03 -8.33
N MET A 144 7.46 6.99 -8.43
CA MET A 144 6.99 5.62 -8.65
C MET A 144 6.08 5.09 -7.54
N TRP A 145 6.21 5.59 -6.30
CA TRP A 145 5.37 5.16 -5.19
C TRP A 145 3.96 5.72 -5.32
N LEU A 146 3.82 6.98 -5.76
CA LEU A 146 2.50 7.51 -6.13
C LEU A 146 1.88 6.71 -7.29
N ARG A 147 2.65 6.38 -8.33
CA ARG A 147 2.15 5.54 -9.44
C ARG A 147 1.74 4.14 -8.98
N ARG A 148 2.49 3.51 -8.07
CA ARG A 148 2.11 2.22 -7.48
C ARG A 148 0.82 2.36 -6.66
N ALA A 149 0.77 3.35 -5.78
CA ALA A 149 -0.36 3.63 -4.91
C ALA A 149 -1.63 3.94 -5.69
N SER A 150 -1.53 4.55 -6.88
CA SER A 150 -2.66 4.80 -7.77
C SER A 150 -3.43 3.52 -8.11
N ALA A 151 -2.76 2.36 -8.08
CA ALA A 151 -3.40 1.06 -8.27
C ALA A 151 -3.70 0.34 -6.95
N VAL A 152 -2.74 0.29 -6.04
CA VAL A 152 -2.87 -0.50 -4.79
C VAL A 152 -3.96 0.06 -3.86
N SER A 153 -4.26 1.36 -3.94
CA SER A 153 -5.35 2.00 -3.19
C SER A 153 -6.75 1.46 -3.50
N PHE A 154 -6.93 0.80 -4.64
CA PHE A 154 -8.20 0.17 -5.01
C PHE A 154 -8.33 -1.29 -4.49
N ILE A 155 -7.34 -1.77 -3.74
CA ILE A 155 -7.33 -3.11 -3.15
C ILE A 155 -7.78 -3.03 -1.69
N THR A 156 -8.60 -4.00 -1.29
CA THR A 156 -9.09 -4.16 0.07
C THR A 156 -9.12 -5.62 0.47
N THR A 157 -9.38 -5.90 1.74
CA THR A 157 -9.57 -7.27 2.24
C THR A 157 -11.07 -7.55 2.41
N ILE A 158 -11.55 -8.63 1.79
CA ILE A 158 -12.92 -9.16 1.95
C ILE A 158 -12.80 -10.60 2.44
N GLY A 159 -13.14 -10.84 3.70
CA GLY A 159 -12.91 -12.13 4.36
C GLY A 159 -11.42 -12.45 4.41
N GLU A 160 -11.02 -13.58 3.83
CA GLU A 160 -9.62 -14.04 3.76
C GLU A 160 -8.91 -13.62 2.47
N PHE A 161 -9.58 -12.86 1.57
CA PHE A 161 -9.07 -12.56 0.24
C PHE A 161 -8.84 -11.06 0.03
N TYR A 162 -7.89 -10.74 -0.86
CA TYR A 162 -7.75 -9.39 -1.41
C TYR A 162 -8.64 -9.21 -2.62
N ALA A 163 -9.51 -8.21 -2.58
CA ALA A 163 -10.50 -7.91 -3.63
C ALA A 163 -10.59 -6.39 -3.86
N THR A 164 -11.51 -5.97 -4.73
CA THR A 164 -11.87 -4.56 -4.90
C THR A 164 -13.38 -4.40 -4.74
N LYS A 165 -13.81 -3.22 -4.29
CA LYS A 165 -15.22 -2.78 -4.26
C LYS A 165 -15.51 -1.67 -5.26
N HIS A 166 -14.49 -1.19 -5.96
CA HIS A 166 -14.59 -0.06 -6.88
C HIS A 166 -15.05 -0.49 -8.27
N SER A 167 -15.47 0.50 -9.07
CA SER A 167 -16.01 0.24 -10.40
C SER A 167 -14.94 -0.27 -11.36
N PHE A 168 -15.33 -1.12 -12.32
CA PHE A 168 -14.41 -1.54 -13.40
C PHE A 168 -13.90 -0.39 -14.24
N LYS A 169 -14.68 0.69 -14.34
CA LYS A 169 -14.25 1.89 -15.03
C LYS A 169 -12.98 2.45 -14.37
N ASP A 170 -12.99 2.62 -13.05
CA ASP A 170 -11.83 3.15 -12.33
C ASP A 170 -10.63 2.19 -12.37
N ILE A 171 -10.88 0.90 -12.17
CA ILE A 171 -9.82 -0.13 -12.19
C ILE A 171 -9.12 -0.19 -13.56
N PHE A 172 -9.89 -0.26 -14.64
CA PHE A 172 -9.32 -0.33 -15.98
C PHE A 172 -8.70 0.99 -16.42
N GLU A 173 -9.26 2.12 -16.02
CA GLU A 173 -8.66 3.42 -16.29
C GLU A 173 -7.27 3.56 -15.66
N VAL A 174 -7.09 3.14 -14.40
CA VAL A 174 -5.75 3.11 -13.77
C VAL A 174 -4.83 2.13 -14.47
N ALA A 175 -5.33 0.94 -14.81
CA ALA A 175 -4.53 -0.07 -15.48
C ALA A 175 -4.08 0.37 -16.89
N ASP A 176 -4.91 1.12 -17.62
CA ASP A 176 -4.57 1.71 -18.92
C ASP A 176 -3.46 2.76 -18.76
N ARG A 177 -3.58 3.64 -17.75
CA ARG A 177 -2.57 4.67 -17.45
C ARG A 177 -1.20 4.07 -17.09
N LEU A 178 -1.19 2.97 -16.35
CA LEU A 178 0.02 2.27 -15.92
C LEU A 178 0.49 1.17 -16.87
N LEU A 179 -0.23 0.94 -17.98
CA LEU A 179 -0.06 -0.25 -18.82
C LEU A 179 1.40 -0.48 -19.23
N LEU A 180 2.09 0.59 -19.61
CA LEU A 180 3.47 0.57 -20.10
C LEU A 180 4.49 1.14 -19.10
N ASP A 181 4.12 1.23 -17.81
CA ASP A 181 5.06 1.67 -16.78
C ASP A 181 6.33 0.80 -16.80
N LYS A 182 7.49 1.42 -16.66
CA LYS A 182 8.79 0.75 -16.77
C LYS A 182 9.24 0.11 -15.46
N GLU A 183 8.68 0.53 -14.34
CA GLU A 183 9.06 0.06 -13.01
C GLU A 183 8.39 -1.28 -12.68
N ASP A 184 9.20 -2.32 -12.44
CA ASP A 184 8.73 -3.67 -12.11
C ASP A 184 7.78 -3.66 -10.90
N LEU A 185 8.03 -2.78 -9.92
CA LEU A 185 7.17 -2.65 -8.74
C LEU A 185 5.84 -1.97 -9.05
N VAL A 186 5.79 -0.99 -9.96
CA VAL A 186 4.51 -0.41 -10.38
C VAL A 186 3.70 -1.43 -11.18
N GLN A 187 4.35 -2.17 -12.08
CA GLN A 187 3.75 -3.28 -12.83
C GLN A 187 3.12 -4.34 -11.92
N LYS A 188 3.83 -4.73 -10.85
CA LYS A 188 3.28 -5.64 -9.83
C LYS A 188 2.09 -5.04 -9.10
N GLY A 189 2.10 -3.74 -8.83
CA GLY A 189 1.00 -3.02 -8.17
C GLY A 189 -0.30 -3.12 -8.96
N TYR A 190 -0.30 -2.66 -10.21
CA TYR A 190 -1.53 -2.72 -11.02
C TYR A 190 -1.90 -4.14 -11.45
N GLY A 191 -0.91 -5.04 -11.64
CA GLY A 191 -1.17 -6.46 -11.81
C GLY A 191 -1.88 -7.08 -10.59
N TRP A 192 -1.49 -6.70 -9.37
CA TRP A 192 -2.17 -7.13 -8.15
C TRP A 192 -3.58 -6.52 -8.04
N MET A 193 -3.77 -5.27 -8.42
CA MET A 193 -5.11 -4.65 -8.49
C MET A 193 -6.04 -5.45 -9.43
N LEU A 194 -5.58 -5.80 -10.63
CA LEU A 194 -6.33 -6.64 -11.57
C LEU A 194 -6.59 -8.04 -11.01
N LYS A 195 -5.59 -8.65 -10.36
CA LYS A 195 -5.74 -9.95 -9.66
C LYS A 195 -6.86 -9.88 -8.62
N SER A 196 -6.87 -8.84 -7.80
CA SER A 196 -7.89 -8.63 -6.77
C SER A 196 -9.27 -8.36 -7.38
N ALA A 197 -9.35 -7.61 -8.48
CA ALA A 197 -10.60 -7.43 -9.21
C ALA A 197 -11.15 -8.75 -9.81
N SER A 198 -10.26 -9.68 -10.18
CA SER A 198 -10.64 -10.96 -10.79
C SER A 198 -11.34 -11.93 -9.81
N VAL A 199 -11.20 -11.73 -8.50
CA VAL A 199 -11.77 -12.61 -7.46
C VAL A 199 -13.29 -12.76 -7.61
N HIS A 200 -13.98 -11.68 -7.95
CA HIS A 200 -15.43 -11.70 -8.18
C HIS A 200 -15.81 -11.53 -9.65
N ASN A 201 -14.87 -11.14 -10.53
CA ASN A 201 -15.16 -10.72 -11.90
C ASN A 201 -14.09 -11.20 -12.89
N GLN A 202 -13.83 -12.50 -12.85
CA GLN A 202 -12.77 -13.15 -13.61
C GLN A 202 -12.86 -12.87 -15.11
N LYS A 203 -14.06 -12.94 -15.70
CA LYS A 203 -14.26 -12.75 -17.14
C LYS A 203 -13.86 -11.35 -17.59
N GLN A 204 -14.31 -10.32 -16.88
CA GLN A 204 -14.06 -8.92 -17.23
C GLN A 204 -12.56 -8.61 -17.19
N VAL A 205 -11.86 -9.08 -16.16
CA VAL A 205 -10.40 -8.92 -16.05
C VAL A 205 -9.67 -9.72 -17.13
N PHE A 206 -10.10 -10.95 -17.42
CA PHE A 206 -9.51 -11.76 -18.48
C PHE A 206 -9.67 -11.09 -19.85
N ASP A 207 -10.86 -10.59 -20.18
CA ASP A 207 -11.12 -9.87 -21.43
C ASP A 207 -10.25 -8.59 -21.52
N TYR A 208 -10.07 -7.87 -20.42
CA TYR A 208 -9.14 -6.74 -20.36
C TYR A 208 -7.69 -7.17 -20.65
N VAL A 209 -7.20 -8.24 -20.02
CA VAL A 209 -5.84 -8.75 -20.24
C VAL A 209 -5.66 -9.20 -21.69
N MET A 210 -6.61 -9.94 -22.26
CA MET A 210 -6.52 -10.43 -23.63
C MET A 210 -6.48 -9.30 -24.66
N ARG A 211 -7.20 -8.20 -24.44
CA ARG A 211 -7.14 -7.01 -25.30
C ARG A 211 -5.77 -6.32 -25.27
N HIS A 212 -5.05 -6.40 -24.16
CA HIS A 212 -3.78 -5.69 -23.96
C HIS A 212 -2.54 -6.60 -24.01
N LYS A 213 -2.70 -7.92 -24.11
CA LYS A 213 -1.63 -8.91 -23.90
C LYS A 213 -0.36 -8.68 -24.73
N GLU A 214 -0.52 -8.13 -25.94
CA GLU A 214 0.60 -7.86 -26.87
C GLU A 214 1.54 -6.76 -26.37
N LYS A 215 1.01 -5.79 -25.63
CA LYS A 215 1.75 -4.62 -25.12
C LYS A 215 2.01 -4.69 -23.62
N MET A 216 1.17 -5.41 -22.88
CA MET A 216 1.25 -5.51 -21.42
C MET A 216 2.56 -6.19 -20.99
N PRO A 217 3.34 -5.58 -20.09
CA PRO A 217 4.51 -6.21 -19.51
C PRO A 217 4.19 -7.57 -18.87
N ARG A 218 5.07 -8.56 -19.11
CA ARG A 218 4.88 -9.93 -18.62
C ARG A 218 4.74 -10.01 -17.10
N THR A 219 5.39 -9.13 -16.35
CA THR A 219 5.24 -9.07 -14.89
C THR A 219 3.80 -8.79 -14.50
N ALA A 220 3.22 -7.71 -15.01
CA ALA A 220 1.85 -7.33 -14.67
C ALA A 220 0.82 -8.36 -15.16
N LEU A 221 1.00 -8.89 -16.38
CA LEU A 221 0.13 -9.91 -16.95
C LEU A 221 0.08 -11.17 -16.06
N ARG A 222 1.25 -11.67 -15.62
CA ARG A 222 1.33 -12.85 -14.75
C ARG A 222 0.65 -12.62 -13.40
N TYR A 223 0.79 -11.43 -12.83
CA TYR A 223 0.08 -11.07 -11.61
C TYR A 223 -1.43 -11.06 -11.84
N ALA A 224 -1.91 -10.37 -12.88
CA ALA A 224 -3.33 -10.21 -13.17
C ALA A 224 -4.07 -11.55 -13.31
N ILE A 225 -3.42 -12.56 -13.89
CA ILE A 225 -4.01 -13.88 -14.13
C ILE A 225 -3.68 -14.94 -13.07
N GLU A 226 -2.94 -14.59 -12.00
CA GLU A 226 -2.39 -15.55 -11.02
C GLU A 226 -3.44 -16.46 -10.38
N LYS A 227 -4.66 -15.96 -10.16
CA LYS A 227 -5.76 -16.72 -9.54
C LYS A 227 -6.69 -17.40 -10.56
N MET A 228 -6.46 -17.22 -11.86
CA MET A 228 -7.28 -17.82 -12.90
C MET A 228 -6.98 -19.32 -13.11
N PRO A 229 -7.91 -20.10 -13.68
CA PRO A 229 -7.69 -21.50 -14.06
C PRO A 229 -6.51 -21.66 -15.04
N PRO A 230 -5.81 -22.82 -15.01
CA PRO A 230 -4.64 -23.08 -15.87
C PRO A 230 -4.87 -22.82 -17.36
N LYS A 231 -6.05 -23.17 -17.89
CA LYS A 231 -6.42 -22.97 -19.30
C LYS A 231 -6.37 -21.49 -19.70
N LEU A 232 -6.97 -20.61 -18.89
CA LEU A 232 -6.97 -19.17 -19.15
C LEU A 232 -5.57 -18.59 -19.02
N LYS A 233 -4.79 -19.07 -18.04
CA LYS A 233 -3.40 -18.65 -17.88
C LYS A 233 -2.57 -18.97 -19.12
N GLN A 234 -2.70 -20.19 -19.65
CA GLN A 234 -2.00 -20.60 -20.86
C GLN A 234 -2.40 -19.74 -22.05
N GLN A 235 -3.70 -19.49 -22.22
CA GLN A 235 -4.23 -18.65 -23.29
C GLN A 235 -3.69 -17.20 -23.23
N ALA A 236 -3.68 -16.58 -22.05
CA ALA A 236 -3.14 -15.22 -21.88
C ALA A 236 -1.62 -15.14 -22.07
N MET A 237 -0.89 -16.22 -21.82
CA MET A 237 0.57 -16.29 -21.95
C MET A 237 1.06 -16.67 -23.36
N GLN A 238 0.17 -17.06 -24.27
CA GLN A 238 0.51 -17.33 -25.67
C GLN A 238 0.84 -16.01 -26.39
N LYS A 239 1.90 -16.05 -27.21
CA LYS A 239 2.20 -14.98 -28.16
C LYS A 239 1.07 -14.93 -29.18
#